data_AF-A0A963QVW4-F1
#
_entry.id   AF-A0A963QVW4-F1
#
_cell.length_a   1.000
_cell.length_b   1.000
_cell.length_c   1.000
_cell.angle_alpha   90.00
_cell.angle_beta   90.00
_cell.angle_gamma   90.00
#
_symmetry.space_group_name_H-M   'P 1'
#
loop_
_entity.id
_entity.type
_entity.pdbx_description
1 polymer ?
#
loop_
_entity_poly.entity_id
_entity_poly.type
_entity_poly.pdbx_seq_one_letter_code
_entity_poly.pdbx_strand_id
1 'polypeptide(L)'
;MHAPGIDPLGPLAICHLRICLSGRPKRSAHLDVTRAEVICSRQVTGRKSIYRTGDAMFKSFKDDVQAAMSRDPAARSTLEILLCYPGLHAILFHRVAHALWLRKWHLLARFLSQVSRFLTGIEIHPGAVVGRRFFIDHGMGIVIGETAEIGDDVTLYQGVTLGGVSSSRGKRHPTLHDGVVVGAGAAVLGPFTVGRCARIGSNAVVLKEVPPCTTVVGVPAHATGPRAVDAGDPLFAAYGTTPGETADPILRALDRLAARVDELEAKEAGRARGDTAEDAEANVRTLQRVGGCP
;
A
#
# COMPACT_ATOMS: atom_id res chain seq x y z
N MET A 1 -31.86 -42.32 -42.82
CA MET A 1 -31.42 -43.69 -42.52
C MET A 1 -30.21 -43.61 -41.61
N HIS A 2 -30.33 -44.15 -40.39
CA HIS A 2 -29.29 -44.69 -39.50
C HIS A 2 -27.95 -43.93 -39.30
N ALA A 3 -27.78 -43.37 -38.09
CA ALA A 3 -26.53 -43.49 -37.30
C ALA A 3 -26.35 -44.98 -36.86
N PRO A 4 -25.23 -45.50 -36.30
CA PRO A 4 -24.21 -44.89 -35.40
C PRO A 4 -22.75 -45.29 -35.77
N GLY A 5 -21.63 -45.03 -35.08
CA GLY A 5 -21.25 -44.35 -33.84
C GLY A 5 -19.75 -44.63 -33.53
N ILE A 6 -19.31 -44.15 -32.35
CA ILE A 6 -18.21 -44.67 -31.49
C ILE A 6 -16.76 -44.17 -31.74
N ASP A 7 -16.26 -43.35 -30.80
CA ASP A 7 -14.84 -43.07 -30.47
C ASP A 7 -14.12 -44.34 -29.94
N PRO A 8 -12.76 -44.47 -29.94
CA PRO A 8 -11.98 -43.94 -28.79
C PRO A 8 -10.45 -43.66 -28.99
N LEU A 9 -9.91 -42.87 -28.05
CA LEU A 9 -8.58 -42.97 -27.36
C LEU A 9 -7.24 -42.94 -28.15
N GLY A 10 -6.30 -42.09 -27.70
CA GLY A 10 -4.90 -41.91 -28.17
C GLY A 10 -3.95 -43.07 -27.79
N PRO A 11 -2.66 -42.87 -27.41
CA PRO A 11 -1.73 -41.72 -27.47
C PRO A 11 -0.46 -42.05 -28.31
N LEU A 12 0.50 -41.13 -28.49
CA LEU A 12 1.92 -41.51 -28.65
C LEU A 12 2.86 -40.32 -28.43
N ALA A 13 3.66 -40.45 -27.38
CA ALA A 13 4.80 -39.61 -27.07
C ALA A 13 5.95 -39.90 -28.04
N ILE A 14 6.62 -38.87 -28.53
CA ILE A 14 8.01 -38.98 -28.98
C ILE A 14 8.81 -37.88 -28.29
N CYS A 15 9.62 -38.37 -27.35
CA CYS A 15 10.72 -37.69 -26.71
C CYS A 15 11.87 -37.58 -27.72
N HIS A 16 12.35 -36.37 -28.00
CA HIS A 16 13.72 -36.20 -28.50
C HIS A 16 14.42 -35.08 -27.74
N LEU A 17 15.21 -35.53 -26.78
CA LEU A 17 16.27 -34.79 -26.13
C LEU A 17 17.42 -34.65 -27.14
N ARG A 18 17.85 -33.42 -27.45
CA ARG A 18 19.17 -33.16 -28.01
C ARG A 18 19.81 -31.97 -27.29
N ILE A 19 21.03 -32.23 -26.87
CA ILE A 19 21.85 -31.52 -25.90
C ILE A 19 22.56 -30.31 -26.54
N CYS A 20 22.62 -29.23 -25.75
CA CYS A 20 23.58 -28.11 -25.67
C CYS A 20 24.17 -27.50 -26.95
N LEU A 21 24.13 -26.14 -27.01
CA LEU A 21 25.35 -25.31 -27.04
C LEU A 21 25.03 -23.84 -26.70
N SER A 22 25.70 -23.36 -25.64
CA SER A 22 26.21 -22.01 -25.42
C SER A 22 25.45 -20.77 -25.94
N GLY A 23 24.97 -19.95 -25.00
CA GLY A 23 24.68 -18.54 -25.22
C GLY A 23 23.55 -18.05 -24.33
N ARG A 24 23.85 -17.51 -23.14
CA ARG A 24 22.86 -16.80 -22.32
C ARG A 24 22.71 -15.38 -22.86
N PRO A 25 21.54 -14.95 -23.38
CA PRO A 25 21.20 -13.54 -23.37
C PRO A 25 20.65 -13.17 -21.99
N LYS A 26 21.17 -12.06 -21.44
CA LYS A 26 20.70 -11.43 -20.21
C LYS A 26 19.19 -11.21 -20.29
N ARG A 27 18.42 -11.94 -19.48
CA ARG A 27 16.98 -11.71 -19.34
C ARG A 27 16.76 -10.39 -18.60
N SER A 28 15.98 -9.52 -19.22
CA SER A 28 15.47 -8.28 -18.65
C SER A 28 14.68 -8.57 -17.37
N ALA A 29 14.71 -7.60 -16.46
CA ALA A 29 14.03 -7.61 -15.17
C ALA A 29 12.50 -7.57 -15.35
N HIS A 30 11.90 -8.71 -15.66
CA HIS A 30 10.56 -9.05 -15.19
C HIS A 30 10.74 -9.74 -13.84
N LEU A 31 10.92 -8.96 -12.77
CA LEU A 31 10.77 -9.50 -11.42
C LEU A 31 9.26 -9.74 -11.20
N ASP A 32 8.90 -11.00 -11.33
CA ASP A 32 7.59 -11.59 -11.13
C ASP A 32 6.90 -11.09 -9.85
N VAL A 33 5.76 -10.41 -10.03
CA VAL A 33 4.82 -9.99 -8.98
C VAL A 33 4.43 -11.16 -8.06
N THR A 34 4.42 -12.39 -8.58
CA THR A 34 4.13 -13.62 -7.83
C THR A 34 5.14 -13.90 -6.72
N ARG A 35 6.40 -13.43 -6.84
CA ARG A 35 7.44 -13.66 -5.82
C ARG A 35 7.26 -12.74 -4.61
N ALA A 36 6.80 -11.51 -4.82
CA ALA A 36 6.43 -10.59 -3.75
C ALA A 36 5.21 -11.08 -2.97
N GLU A 37 4.19 -11.61 -3.66
CA GLU A 37 3.03 -12.24 -3.01
C GLU A 37 3.41 -13.43 -2.13
N VAL A 38 4.35 -14.27 -2.57
CA VAL A 38 4.81 -15.46 -1.82
C VAL A 38 5.59 -15.08 -0.55
N ILE A 39 6.36 -13.99 -0.57
CA ILE A 39 7.11 -13.50 0.61
C ILE A 39 6.15 -12.83 1.60
N CYS A 40 5.22 -11.99 1.11
CA CYS A 40 4.19 -11.31 1.91
C CYS A 40 3.24 -12.33 2.60
N SER A 41 2.98 -13.49 1.96
CA SER A 41 2.11 -14.57 2.44
C SER A 41 2.63 -15.33 3.69
N ARG A 42 3.95 -15.40 3.91
CA ARG A 42 4.54 -16.22 4.99
C ARG A 42 4.61 -15.54 6.36
N GLN A 43 4.54 -14.21 6.44
CA GLN A 43 4.79 -13.46 7.69
C GLN A 43 3.53 -13.03 8.44
N VAL A 44 2.35 -13.09 7.81
CA VAL A 44 1.07 -12.85 8.49
C VAL A 44 0.30 -14.17 8.56
N THR A 45 0.78 -15.08 9.39
CA THR A 45 0.06 -16.33 9.68
C THR A 45 -1.22 -16.02 10.45
N GLY A 46 -2.38 -16.03 9.77
CA GLY A 46 -3.65 -15.86 10.48
C GLY A 46 -4.91 -15.71 9.62
N ARG A 47 -5.34 -16.80 8.99
CA ARG A 47 -6.75 -17.12 8.58
C ARG A 47 -7.70 -16.02 8.07
N LYS A 48 -8.16 -16.27 6.84
CA LYS A 48 -9.55 -16.32 6.33
C LYS A 48 -10.57 -15.27 6.79
N SER A 49 -11.09 -14.61 5.74
CA SER A 49 -12.45 -14.10 5.56
C SER A 49 -12.80 -12.81 6.30
N ILE A 50 -12.98 -11.79 5.48
CA ILE A 50 -13.52 -10.44 5.70
C ILE A 50 -14.93 -10.45 6.33
N TYR A 51 -15.55 -11.62 6.51
CA TYR A 51 -16.93 -11.79 6.95
C TYR A 51 -17.00 -12.60 8.25
N ARG A 52 -16.98 -11.93 9.40
CA ARG A 52 -17.45 -12.51 10.67
C ARG A 52 -18.28 -11.48 11.45
N THR A 53 -19.57 -11.46 11.14
CA THR A 53 -20.61 -10.73 11.87
C THR A 53 -21.03 -11.55 13.10
N GLY A 54 -21.22 -10.91 14.26
CA GLY A 54 -21.98 -11.49 15.37
C GLY A 54 -21.32 -11.34 16.74
N ASP A 55 -20.42 -12.25 17.11
CA ASP A 55 -20.00 -12.44 18.51
C ASP A 55 -18.67 -11.77 18.90
N ALA A 56 -18.06 -11.02 17.98
CA ALA A 56 -16.67 -10.55 18.08
C ALA A 56 -16.49 -9.12 18.63
N MET A 57 -17.56 -8.40 18.97
CA MET A 57 -17.47 -6.95 19.25
C MET A 57 -16.62 -6.63 20.49
N PHE A 58 -16.76 -7.39 21.58
CA PHE A 58 -15.99 -7.19 22.83
C PHE A 58 -14.63 -7.90 22.84
N LYS A 59 -14.50 -9.05 22.16
CA LYS A 59 -13.17 -9.68 21.95
C LYS A 59 -12.27 -8.78 21.09
N SER A 60 -12.85 -8.05 20.14
CA SER A 60 -12.12 -7.08 19.31
C SER A 60 -11.60 -5.88 20.09
N PHE A 61 -12.32 -5.38 21.09
CA PHE A 61 -11.89 -4.16 21.78
C PHE A 61 -10.62 -4.37 22.62
N LYS A 62 -10.49 -5.52 23.28
CA LYS A 62 -9.25 -5.86 24.00
C LYS A 62 -8.07 -5.96 23.03
N ASP A 63 -8.29 -6.57 21.86
CA ASP A 63 -7.27 -6.64 20.80
C ASP A 63 -6.88 -5.23 20.30
N ASP A 64 -7.84 -4.32 20.14
CA ASP A 64 -7.60 -2.92 19.73
C ASP A 64 -6.75 -2.17 20.77
N VAL A 65 -7.03 -2.35 22.07
CA VAL A 65 -6.23 -1.76 23.16
C VAL A 65 -4.82 -2.34 23.19
N GLN A 66 -4.67 -3.65 23.03
CA GLN A 66 -3.36 -4.30 22.99
C GLN A 66 -2.55 -3.87 21.77
N ALA A 67 -3.19 -3.64 20.62
CA ALA A 67 -2.54 -3.11 19.43
C ALA A 67 -2.05 -1.67 19.64
N ALA A 68 -2.84 -0.84 20.34
CA ALA A 68 -2.39 0.51 20.71
C ALA A 68 -1.17 0.47 21.63
N MET A 69 -1.18 -0.40 22.66
CA MET A 69 -0.04 -0.57 23.57
C MET A 69 1.23 -1.05 22.88
N SER A 70 1.13 -1.89 21.84
CA SER A 70 2.30 -2.45 21.17
C SER A 70 2.87 -1.57 20.07
N ARG A 71 2.05 -0.70 19.46
CA ARG A 71 2.44 0.16 18.34
C ARG A 71 2.83 1.57 18.75
N ASP A 72 2.36 2.04 19.90
CA ASP A 72 2.69 3.37 20.40
C ASP A 72 3.73 3.30 21.53
N PRO A 73 4.98 3.76 21.31
CA PRO A 73 5.98 3.84 22.37
C PRO A 73 5.61 4.78 23.53
N ALA A 74 4.69 5.73 23.32
CA ALA A 74 4.27 6.69 24.33
C ALA A 74 3.25 6.13 25.33
N ALA A 75 2.62 4.99 25.01
CA ALA A 75 1.61 4.37 25.86
C ALA A 75 2.22 3.79 27.15
N ARG A 76 2.03 4.48 28.29
CA ARG A 76 2.59 4.03 29.58
C ARG A 76 1.70 3.06 30.33
N SER A 77 0.38 3.13 30.13
CA SER A 77 -0.57 2.25 30.80
C SER A 77 -1.86 2.03 30.00
N THR A 78 -2.53 0.91 30.24
CA THR A 78 -3.84 0.61 29.63
C THR A 78 -4.91 1.64 30.01
N LEU A 79 -4.85 2.16 31.25
CA LEU A 79 -5.80 3.16 31.74
C LEU A 79 -5.63 4.50 31.02
N GLU A 80 -4.39 4.93 30.80
CA GLU A 80 -4.07 6.14 30.03
C GLU A 80 -4.60 6.03 28.60
N ILE A 81 -4.40 4.89 27.94
CA ILE A 81 -4.94 4.67 26.59
C ILE A 81 -6.46 4.75 26.60
N LEU A 82 -7.10 4.06 27.54
CA LEU A 82 -8.55 4.03 27.62
C LEU A 82 -9.16 5.42 27.90
N LEU A 83 -8.46 6.30 28.62
CA LEU A 83 -8.98 7.61 28.99
C LEU A 83 -8.57 8.72 28.00
N CYS A 84 -7.40 8.61 27.38
CA CYS A 84 -6.79 9.74 26.66
C CYS A 84 -6.61 9.49 25.16
N TYR A 85 -6.89 8.30 24.62
CA TYR A 85 -6.66 8.01 23.19
C TYR A 85 -7.94 8.22 22.38
N PRO A 86 -8.08 9.36 21.67
CA PRO A 86 -9.28 9.64 20.87
C PRO A 86 -9.47 8.62 19.73
N GLY A 87 -8.37 8.05 19.22
CA GLY A 87 -8.39 6.97 18.23
C GLY A 87 -9.17 5.75 18.71
N LEU A 88 -8.89 5.30 19.94
CA LEU A 88 -9.58 4.15 20.54
C LEU A 88 -11.06 4.47 20.81
N HIS A 89 -11.36 5.68 21.30
CA HIS A 89 -12.74 6.12 21.52
C HIS A 89 -13.53 6.13 20.22
N ALA A 90 -12.97 6.66 19.14
CA ALA A 90 -13.62 6.70 17.83
C ALA A 90 -13.94 5.30 17.30
N ILE A 91 -13.03 4.33 17.49
CA ILE A 91 -13.27 2.93 17.13
C ILE A 91 -14.42 2.34 17.94
N LEU A 92 -14.46 2.58 19.26
CA LEU A 92 -15.55 2.10 20.12
C LEU A 92 -16.91 2.65 19.68
N PHE A 93 -17.01 3.97 19.49
CA PHE A 93 -18.22 4.61 19.00
C PHE A 93 -18.62 4.07 17.63
N HIS A 94 -17.66 3.91 16.72
CA HIS A 94 -17.90 3.35 15.40
C HIS A 94 -18.45 1.93 15.48
N ARG A 95 -17.90 1.04 16.32
CA ARG A 95 -18.39 -0.35 16.46
C ARG A 95 -19.86 -0.38 16.91
N VAL A 96 -20.25 0.49 17.85
CA VAL A 96 -21.66 0.64 18.27
C VAL A 96 -22.51 1.21 17.13
N ALA A 97 -22.05 2.28 16.49
CA ALA A 97 -22.79 2.93 15.40
C ALA A 97 -22.96 2.00 14.19
N HIS A 98 -21.95 1.22 13.84
CA HIS A 98 -21.98 0.19 12.79
C HIS A 98 -23.00 -0.90 13.13
N ALA A 99 -23.06 -1.34 14.38
CA ALA A 99 -24.05 -2.31 14.82
C ALA A 99 -25.49 -1.76 14.72
N LEU A 100 -25.72 -0.48 14.99
CA LEU A 100 -27.00 0.20 14.76
C LEU A 100 -27.32 0.33 13.27
N TRP A 101 -26.30 0.64 12.46
CA TRP A 101 -26.41 0.74 11.00
C TRP A 101 -26.86 -0.58 10.37
N LEU A 102 -26.27 -1.71 10.78
CA LEU A 102 -26.66 -3.04 10.32
C LEU A 102 -28.11 -3.40 10.70
N ARG A 103 -28.60 -2.90 11.85
CA ARG A 103 -30.00 -3.04 12.31
C ARG A 103 -30.96 -2.05 11.64
N LYS A 104 -30.50 -1.31 10.62
CA LYS A 104 -31.27 -0.30 9.86
C LYS A 104 -31.69 0.93 10.66
N TRP A 105 -31.11 1.16 11.83
CA TRP A 105 -31.33 2.36 12.63
C TRP A 105 -30.41 3.49 12.16
N HIS A 106 -30.53 3.85 10.87
CA HIS A 106 -29.55 4.69 10.18
C HIS A 106 -29.42 6.10 10.79
N LEU A 107 -30.53 6.72 11.20
CA LEU A 107 -30.52 8.05 11.82
C LEU A 107 -29.74 8.04 13.14
N LEU A 108 -29.99 7.05 14.00
CA LEU A 108 -29.30 6.94 15.29
C LEU A 108 -27.81 6.62 15.10
N ALA A 109 -27.49 5.71 14.19
CA ALA A 109 -26.10 5.41 13.81
C ALA A 109 -25.39 6.67 13.30
N ARG A 110 -26.07 7.49 12.49
CA ARG A 110 -25.54 8.75 11.97
C ARG A 110 -25.32 9.78 13.06
N PHE A 111 -26.30 9.97 13.92
CA PHE A 111 -26.18 10.87 15.06
C PHE A 111 -24.99 10.48 15.95
N LEU A 112 -24.88 9.20 16.32
CA LEU A 112 -23.78 8.70 17.14
C LEU A 112 -22.41 8.92 16.49
N SER A 113 -22.30 8.73 15.18
CA SER A 113 -21.04 9.01 14.46
C SER A 113 -20.65 10.49 14.50
N GLN A 114 -21.62 11.40 14.48
CA GLN A 114 -21.36 12.85 14.55
C GLN A 114 -20.98 13.28 15.97
N VAL A 115 -21.58 12.67 16.99
CA VAL A 115 -21.13 12.83 18.38
C VAL A 115 -19.69 12.34 18.53
N SER A 116 -19.35 11.16 18.00
CA SER A 116 -17.98 10.65 17.99
C SER A 116 -17.02 11.62 17.32
N ARG A 117 -17.36 12.13 16.13
CA ARG A 117 -16.57 13.13 15.40
C ARG A 117 -16.35 14.39 16.23
N PHE A 118 -17.39 14.89 16.89
CA PHE A 118 -17.29 16.08 17.74
C PHE A 118 -16.34 15.87 18.94
N LEU A 119 -16.39 14.71 19.58
CA LEU A 119 -15.57 14.40 20.75
C LEU A 119 -14.12 14.05 20.42
N THR A 120 -13.89 13.41 19.27
CA THR A 120 -12.57 12.81 18.93
C THR A 120 -11.85 13.50 17.78
N GLY A 121 -12.54 14.30 16.96
CA GLY A 121 -12.02 14.86 15.72
C GLY A 121 -11.86 13.84 14.58
N ILE A 122 -12.32 12.60 14.78
CA ILE A 122 -12.23 11.50 13.82
C ILE A 122 -13.62 11.20 13.26
N GLU A 123 -13.77 11.25 11.95
CA GLU A 123 -15.01 10.93 11.26
C GLU A 123 -14.95 9.52 10.66
N ILE A 124 -15.74 8.60 11.22
CA ILE A 124 -15.91 7.25 10.67
C ILE A 124 -17.38 7.03 10.34
N HIS A 125 -17.67 6.77 9.07
CA HIS A 125 -19.02 6.41 8.69
C HIS A 125 -19.39 5.01 9.28
N PRO A 126 -20.50 4.84 10.03
CA PRO A 126 -21.13 3.59 10.44
C PRO A 126 -21.30 2.55 9.34
N GLY A 127 -21.36 2.95 8.08
CA GLY A 127 -21.40 2.02 6.95
C GLY A 127 -20.05 1.37 6.63
N ALA A 128 -18.94 2.02 7.04
CA ALA A 128 -17.60 1.51 6.81
C ALA A 128 -17.40 0.20 7.57
N VAL A 129 -16.61 -0.69 6.99
CA VAL A 129 -16.24 -1.97 7.60
C VAL A 129 -14.83 -1.84 8.15
N VAL A 130 -14.68 -2.03 9.46
CA VAL A 130 -13.39 -1.92 10.16
C VAL A 130 -13.03 -3.24 10.81
N GLY A 131 -11.87 -3.76 10.44
CA GLY A 131 -11.27 -4.97 10.98
C GLY A 131 -10.83 -4.86 12.45
N ARG A 132 -10.03 -5.84 12.87
CA ARG A 132 -9.47 -5.94 14.23
C ARG A 132 -8.11 -5.27 14.30
N ARG A 133 -7.73 -4.81 15.51
CA ARG A 133 -6.43 -4.18 15.76
C ARG A 133 -6.19 -3.00 14.82
N PHE A 134 -7.27 -2.29 14.50
CA PHE A 134 -7.20 -1.05 13.75
C PHE A 134 -6.62 0.01 14.66
N PHE A 135 -5.55 0.66 14.22
CA PHE A 135 -4.84 1.64 15.02
C PHE A 135 -4.91 3.01 14.38
N ILE A 136 -5.35 3.99 15.18
CA ILE A 136 -5.43 5.39 14.78
C ILE A 136 -4.46 6.16 15.66
N ASP A 137 -3.39 6.64 15.06
CA ASP A 137 -2.41 7.47 15.75
C ASP A 137 -2.70 8.95 15.48
N HIS A 138 -2.71 9.77 16.53
CA HIS A 138 -2.99 11.20 16.47
C HIS A 138 -4.24 11.61 15.66
N GLY A 139 -5.32 10.80 15.65
CA GLY A 139 -6.35 10.79 14.60
C GLY A 139 -7.14 12.04 14.21
N MET A 140 -6.85 13.23 14.74
CA MET A 140 -7.47 14.49 14.33
C MET A 140 -7.53 14.63 12.81
N GLY A 141 -8.71 14.93 12.27
CA GLY A 141 -8.92 15.19 10.84
C GLY A 141 -8.97 13.94 9.97
N ILE A 142 -9.03 12.73 10.55
CA ILE A 142 -9.28 11.52 9.78
C ILE A 142 -10.73 11.49 9.27
N VAL A 143 -10.91 11.13 8.00
CA VAL A 143 -12.22 10.97 7.36
C VAL A 143 -12.30 9.62 6.66
N ILE A 144 -13.22 8.75 7.11
CA ILE A 144 -13.46 7.42 6.57
C ILE A 144 -14.89 7.33 6.03
N GLY A 145 -14.99 7.21 4.70
CA GLY A 145 -16.28 7.23 4.03
C GLY A 145 -17.09 5.94 4.11
N GLU A 146 -18.35 6.03 3.67
CA GLU A 146 -19.40 5.02 3.88
C GLU A 146 -19.05 3.60 3.42
N THR A 147 -18.44 3.47 2.25
CA THR A 147 -18.19 2.17 1.63
C THR A 147 -16.73 1.75 1.75
N ALA A 148 -16.00 2.37 2.69
CA ALA A 148 -14.61 2.02 2.96
C ALA A 148 -14.57 0.65 3.66
N GLU A 149 -13.61 -0.17 3.26
CA GLU A 149 -13.33 -1.45 3.91
C GLU A 149 -11.89 -1.42 4.40
N ILE A 150 -11.70 -1.72 5.68
CA ILE A 150 -10.41 -1.67 6.35
C ILE A 150 -10.16 -3.05 6.96
N GLY A 151 -9.07 -3.70 6.55
CA GLY A 151 -8.63 -5.00 7.04
C GLY A 151 -8.11 -4.97 8.48
N ASP A 152 -7.54 -6.10 8.90
CA ASP A 152 -6.94 -6.23 10.23
C ASP A 152 -5.57 -5.53 10.28
N ASP A 153 -5.14 -5.07 11.45
CA ASP A 153 -3.78 -4.52 11.66
C ASP A 153 -3.43 -3.27 10.84
N VAL A 154 -4.44 -2.56 10.31
CA VAL A 154 -4.23 -1.31 9.59
C VAL A 154 -3.91 -0.17 10.56
N THR A 155 -2.99 0.71 10.16
CA THR A 155 -2.62 1.92 10.91
C THR A 155 -2.86 3.17 10.07
N LEU A 156 -3.64 4.13 10.60
CA LEU A 156 -3.81 5.47 10.02
C LEU A 156 -3.25 6.53 10.96
N TYR A 157 -2.57 7.52 10.38
CA TYR A 157 -2.13 8.73 11.08
C TYR A 157 -3.14 9.88 10.91
N GLN A 158 -2.87 11.01 11.56
CA GLN A 158 -3.71 12.21 11.51
C GLN A 158 -3.98 12.70 10.08
N GLY A 159 -5.15 13.31 9.86
CA GLY A 159 -5.49 13.95 8.58
C GLY A 159 -5.70 12.99 7.40
N VAL A 160 -5.72 11.67 7.61
CA VAL A 160 -5.92 10.71 6.53
C VAL A 160 -7.35 10.73 6.01
N THR A 161 -7.50 10.74 4.69
CA THR A 161 -8.81 10.68 4.03
C THR A 161 -8.97 9.39 3.21
N LEU A 162 -9.98 8.59 3.53
CA LEU A 162 -10.45 7.46 2.73
C LEU A 162 -11.74 7.87 2.02
N GLY A 163 -11.57 8.55 0.88
CA GLY A 163 -12.61 9.29 0.18
C GLY A 163 -13.11 8.58 -1.09
N GLY A 164 -14.23 9.07 -1.61
CA GLY A 164 -14.74 8.67 -2.92
C GLY A 164 -14.53 9.74 -3.98
N VAL A 165 -14.41 9.30 -5.23
CA VAL A 165 -14.21 10.18 -6.41
C VAL A 165 -15.48 10.37 -7.25
N SER A 166 -16.55 9.63 -6.95
CA SER A 166 -17.80 9.66 -7.71
C SER A 166 -19.02 9.91 -6.81
N SER A 167 -20.02 10.59 -7.36
CA SER A 167 -21.34 10.79 -6.74
C SER A 167 -22.29 9.61 -6.97
N SER A 168 -21.83 8.52 -7.58
CA SER A 168 -22.65 7.35 -7.86
C SER A 168 -23.03 6.61 -6.57
N ARG A 169 -24.26 6.08 -6.52
CA ARG A 169 -24.68 5.18 -5.45
C ARG A 169 -23.96 3.85 -5.62
N GLY A 170 -23.18 3.44 -4.62
CA GLY A 170 -22.43 2.18 -4.63
C GLY A 170 -21.07 2.26 -3.93
N LYS A 171 -20.23 1.24 -4.19
CA LYS A 171 -18.82 1.20 -3.76
C LYS A 171 -18.06 2.34 -4.44
N ARG A 172 -17.51 3.24 -3.63
CA ARG A 172 -16.83 4.47 -4.08
C ARG A 172 -15.60 4.83 -3.24
N HIS A 173 -15.45 4.21 -2.07
CA HIS A 173 -14.33 4.41 -1.15
C HIS A 173 -13.38 3.21 -1.23
N PRO A 174 -12.12 3.38 -0.79
CA PRO A 174 -11.10 2.36 -0.96
C PRO A 174 -11.32 1.12 -0.08
N THR A 175 -10.64 0.04 -0.46
CA THR A 175 -10.46 -1.16 0.37
C THR A 175 -8.99 -1.25 0.76
N LEU A 176 -8.68 -1.19 2.06
CA LEU A 176 -7.32 -1.41 2.58
C LEU A 176 -7.22 -2.83 3.13
N HIS A 177 -6.28 -3.61 2.62
CA HIS A 177 -6.00 -4.94 3.15
C HIS A 177 -5.21 -4.88 4.46
N ASP A 178 -5.00 -6.05 5.06
CA ASP A 178 -4.39 -6.15 6.37
C ASP A 178 -2.95 -5.59 6.40
N GLY A 179 -2.58 -5.00 7.53
CA GLY A 179 -1.24 -4.48 7.78
C GLY A 179 -0.86 -3.24 6.96
N VAL A 180 -1.82 -2.61 6.28
CA VAL A 180 -1.56 -1.36 5.56
C VAL A 180 -1.26 -0.22 6.53
N VAL A 181 -0.28 0.61 6.18
CA VAL A 181 0.07 1.82 6.94
C VAL A 181 -0.15 3.04 6.07
N VAL A 182 -0.91 4.02 6.56
CA VAL A 182 -1.22 5.25 5.83
C VAL A 182 -0.72 6.46 6.60
N GLY A 183 0.32 7.09 6.08
CA GLY A 183 0.99 8.26 6.64
C GLY A 183 0.08 9.48 6.81
N ALA A 184 0.56 10.45 7.59
CA ALA A 184 -0.22 11.62 7.97
C ALA A 184 -0.61 12.45 6.75
N GLY A 185 -1.85 12.94 6.72
CA GLY A 185 -2.37 13.80 5.66
C GLY A 185 -2.56 13.12 4.30
N ALA A 186 -2.33 11.81 4.20
CA ALA A 186 -2.51 11.11 2.93
C ALA A 186 -4.00 10.97 2.55
N ALA A 187 -4.29 11.06 1.26
CA ALA A 187 -5.63 10.89 0.71
C ALA A 187 -5.67 9.68 -0.23
N VAL A 188 -6.53 8.71 0.06
CA VAL A 188 -6.80 7.54 -0.77
C VAL A 188 -8.20 7.68 -1.33
N LEU A 189 -8.30 7.93 -2.63
CA LEU A 189 -9.54 8.41 -3.25
C LEU A 189 -10.02 7.47 -4.35
N GLY A 190 -11.07 6.70 -4.07
CA GLY A 190 -11.76 5.88 -5.06
C GLY A 190 -11.97 4.41 -4.65
N PRO A 191 -12.77 3.65 -5.42
CA PRO A 191 -13.18 2.29 -5.08
C PRO A 191 -12.13 1.23 -5.48
N PHE A 192 -10.87 1.47 -5.13
CA PHE A 192 -9.78 0.56 -5.48
C PHE A 192 -9.11 -0.02 -4.24
N THR A 193 -8.28 -1.03 -4.49
CA THR A 193 -7.64 -1.81 -3.44
C THR A 193 -6.23 -1.30 -3.13
N VAL A 194 -5.92 -1.17 -1.84
CA VAL A 194 -4.56 -1.03 -1.31
C VAL A 194 -4.13 -2.37 -0.75
N GLY A 195 -3.13 -2.97 -1.39
CA GLY A 195 -2.67 -4.32 -1.12
C GLY A 195 -2.11 -4.52 0.29
N ARG A 196 -2.10 -5.77 0.75
CA ARG A 196 -1.63 -6.17 2.08
C ARG A 196 -0.23 -5.63 2.37
N CYS A 197 0.00 -5.11 3.57
CA CYS A 197 1.29 -4.54 4.00
C CYS A 197 1.85 -3.44 3.09
N ALA A 198 1.01 -2.81 2.25
CA ALA A 198 1.42 -1.62 1.51
C ALA A 198 1.58 -0.43 2.47
N ARG A 199 2.46 0.50 2.09
CA ARG A 199 2.68 1.72 2.85
C ARG A 199 2.39 2.93 1.98
N ILE A 200 1.63 3.86 2.51
CA ILE A 200 1.31 5.13 1.86
C ILE A 200 2.05 6.21 2.62
N GLY A 201 2.95 6.92 1.94
CA GLY A 201 3.70 8.02 2.53
C GLY A 201 2.80 9.18 2.94
N SER A 202 3.31 10.01 3.83
CA SER A 202 2.59 11.21 4.29
C SER A 202 2.31 12.18 3.15
N ASN A 203 1.15 12.85 3.21
CA ASN A 203 0.62 13.76 2.19
C ASN A 203 0.52 13.16 0.78
N ALA A 204 0.63 11.84 0.61
CA ALA A 204 0.47 11.21 -0.68
C ALA A 204 -1.00 11.21 -1.13
N VAL A 205 -1.24 11.39 -2.43
CA VAL A 205 -2.59 11.33 -3.02
C VAL A 205 -2.67 10.10 -3.91
N VAL A 206 -3.29 9.03 -3.40
CA VAL A 206 -3.43 7.75 -4.08
C VAL A 206 -4.73 7.75 -4.90
N LEU A 207 -4.58 7.54 -6.20
CA LEU A 207 -5.69 7.55 -7.19
C LEU A 207 -5.82 6.23 -7.95
N LYS A 208 -5.02 5.21 -7.61
CA LYS A 208 -4.97 3.91 -8.28
C LYS A 208 -4.60 2.81 -7.30
N GLU A 209 -4.84 1.56 -7.70
CA GLU A 209 -4.47 0.38 -6.93
C GLU A 209 -3.00 0.38 -6.55
N VAL A 210 -2.74 -0.07 -5.31
CA VAL A 210 -1.39 -0.21 -4.77
C VAL A 210 -1.13 -1.71 -4.58
N PRO A 211 -0.11 -2.29 -5.24
CA PRO A 211 0.22 -3.69 -5.04
C PRO A 211 0.59 -4.01 -3.59
N PRO A 212 0.44 -5.28 -3.15
CA PRO A 212 0.89 -5.70 -1.83
C PRO A 212 2.36 -5.37 -1.58
N CYS A 213 2.72 -5.13 -0.32
CA CYS A 213 4.09 -4.97 0.11
C CYS A 213 4.84 -3.87 -0.73
N THR A 214 4.15 -2.80 -1.12
CA THR A 214 4.69 -1.68 -1.92
C THR A 214 4.56 -0.36 -1.16
N THR A 215 5.56 0.52 -1.32
CA THR A 215 5.51 1.88 -0.76
C THR A 215 5.20 2.90 -1.85
N VAL A 216 4.18 3.72 -1.66
CA VAL A 216 3.78 4.79 -2.58
C VAL A 216 3.91 6.16 -1.92
N VAL A 217 4.42 7.15 -2.65
CA VAL A 217 4.64 8.53 -2.17
C VAL A 217 4.29 9.56 -3.25
N GLY A 218 4.04 10.81 -2.85
CA GLY A 218 3.87 11.94 -3.76
C GLY A 218 2.41 12.24 -4.16
N VAL A 219 2.25 13.30 -4.95
CA VAL A 219 0.96 13.82 -5.43
C VAL A 219 1.02 14.04 -6.95
N PRO A 220 0.37 13.18 -7.77
CA PRO A 220 -0.25 11.92 -7.41
C PRO A 220 0.77 10.87 -6.95
N ALA A 221 0.32 9.83 -6.24
CA ALA A 221 1.22 8.86 -5.63
C ALA A 221 1.84 7.90 -6.65
N HIS A 222 3.15 7.69 -6.52
CA HIS A 222 3.94 6.78 -7.34
C HIS A 222 4.62 5.72 -6.46
N ALA A 223 4.73 4.49 -6.99
CA ALA A 223 5.46 3.42 -6.33
C ALA A 223 6.96 3.72 -6.34
N THR A 224 7.59 3.60 -5.17
CA THR A 224 9.05 3.79 -4.98
C THR A 224 9.86 2.53 -5.29
N GLY A 225 9.17 1.40 -5.47
CA GLY A 225 9.73 0.08 -5.78
C GLY A 225 9.07 -1.02 -4.95
N PRO A 226 9.30 -2.31 -5.29
CA PRO A 226 8.89 -3.42 -4.44
C PRO A 226 9.70 -3.42 -3.14
N ARG A 227 9.02 -3.51 -2.00
CA ARG A 227 9.66 -3.60 -0.68
C ARG A 227 9.93 -5.06 -0.33
N ALA A 228 11.15 -5.36 0.11
CA ALA A 228 11.44 -6.63 0.77
C ALA A 228 10.87 -6.56 2.18
N VAL A 229 9.83 -7.36 2.45
CA VAL A 229 9.33 -7.60 3.81
C VAL A 229 10.24 -8.63 4.48
N ASP A 230 11.27 -8.17 5.19
CA ASP A 230 12.13 -9.05 5.99
C ASP A 230 11.46 -9.41 7.33
N ALA A 231 11.88 -10.52 7.94
CA ALA A 231 11.29 -11.04 9.19
C ALA A 231 11.46 -10.11 10.41
N GLY A 232 12.26 -9.05 10.26
CA GLY A 232 12.43 -7.98 11.24
C GLY A 232 11.91 -6.62 10.78
N ASP A 233 11.18 -6.54 9.66
CA ASP A 233 10.61 -5.27 9.22
C ASP A 233 9.57 -4.80 10.25
N PRO A 234 9.76 -3.64 10.88
CA PRO A 234 8.86 -3.21 11.91
C PRO A 234 7.44 -3.07 11.34
N LEU A 235 6.50 -3.73 12.01
CA LEU A 235 5.05 -3.52 11.83
C LEU A 235 4.69 -2.01 11.91
N PHE A 236 5.53 -1.24 12.61
CA PHE A 236 5.50 0.20 12.72
C PHE A 236 6.54 0.85 11.78
N ALA A 237 6.08 1.39 10.65
CA ALA A 237 6.84 2.39 9.91
C ALA A 237 6.24 3.76 10.20
N ALA A 238 6.99 4.58 10.93
CA ALA A 238 6.58 5.95 11.25
C ALA A 238 6.18 6.65 9.95
N TYR A 239 4.93 7.13 9.90
CA TYR A 239 4.42 7.92 8.78
C TYR A 239 4.45 7.22 7.39
N GLY A 240 4.48 5.88 7.36
CA GLY A 240 4.39 5.09 6.13
C GLY A 240 5.69 4.98 5.33
N THR A 241 6.79 5.58 5.77
CA THR A 241 8.09 5.56 5.07
C THR A 241 9.21 5.53 6.09
N THR A 242 10.24 4.69 5.89
CA THR A 242 11.44 4.77 6.74
C THR A 242 12.45 5.77 6.17
N PRO A 243 13.24 6.47 7.02
CA PRO A 243 14.30 7.36 6.54
C PRO A 243 15.27 6.64 5.61
N GLY A 244 15.48 7.16 4.40
CA GLY A 244 16.37 6.58 3.39
C GLY A 244 15.73 5.55 2.43
N GLU A 245 14.49 5.11 2.69
CA GLU A 245 13.77 4.16 1.82
C GLU A 245 13.09 4.85 0.63
N THR A 246 12.84 6.16 0.74
CA THR A 246 12.18 6.95 -0.32
C THR A 246 13.15 7.34 -1.42
N ALA A 247 13.30 6.45 -2.38
CA ALA A 247 13.69 6.80 -3.72
C ALA A 247 12.55 7.60 -4.38
N ASP A 248 12.54 8.92 -4.23
CA ASP A 248 11.57 9.75 -4.93
C ASP A 248 11.72 9.51 -6.46
N PRO A 249 10.70 8.94 -7.11
CA PRO A 249 10.77 8.64 -8.53
C PRO A 249 10.94 9.90 -9.38
N ILE A 250 10.48 11.06 -8.89
CA ILE A 250 10.65 12.36 -9.55
C ILE A 250 12.11 12.79 -9.45
N LEU A 251 12.74 12.71 -8.27
CA LEU A 251 14.17 13.00 -8.12
C LEU A 251 15.01 12.09 -9.03
N ARG A 252 14.70 10.78 -9.08
CA ARG A 252 15.38 9.85 -9.99
C ARG A 252 15.19 10.21 -11.46
N ALA A 253 14.02 10.72 -11.84
CA ALA A 253 13.77 11.18 -13.20
C ALA A 253 14.56 12.46 -13.51
N LEU A 254 14.63 13.40 -12.55
CA LEU A 254 15.43 14.63 -12.66
C LEU A 254 16.92 14.32 -12.78
N ASP A 255 17.47 13.42 -11.96
CA ASP A 255 18.87 13.00 -12.04
C ASP A 255 19.19 12.39 -13.41
N ARG A 256 18.28 11.58 -13.97
CA ARG A 256 18.43 11.01 -15.31
C ARG A 256 18.37 12.05 -16.41
N LEU A 257 17.51 13.06 -16.25
CA LEU A 257 17.42 14.18 -17.19
C LEU A 257 18.69 15.04 -17.13
N ALA A 258 19.17 15.37 -15.94
CA ALA A 258 20.42 16.11 -15.74
C ALA A 258 21.61 15.38 -16.39
N ALA A 259 21.78 14.09 -16.12
CA ALA A 259 22.83 13.28 -16.73
C ALA A 259 22.72 13.23 -18.26
N ARG A 260 21.51 13.28 -18.82
CA ARG A 260 21.29 13.32 -20.27
C ARG A 260 21.61 14.69 -20.87
N VAL A 261 21.35 15.77 -20.15
CA VAL A 261 21.75 17.13 -20.54
C VAL A 261 23.26 17.22 -20.58
N ASP A 262 23.96 16.77 -19.53
CA ASP A 262 25.42 16.76 -19.48
C ASP A 262 26.04 15.96 -20.64
N GLU A 263 25.46 14.79 -20.97
CA GLU A 263 25.89 13.98 -22.11
C GLU A 263 25.72 14.71 -23.46
N LEU A 264 24.62 15.46 -23.62
CA LEU A 264 24.34 16.21 -24.83
C LEU A 264 25.24 17.45 -24.95
N GLU A 265 25.45 18.19 -23.86
CA GLU A 265 26.37 19.33 -23.81
C GLU A 265 27.80 18.90 -24.13
N ALA A 266 28.25 17.76 -23.61
CA ALA A 266 29.56 17.20 -23.94
C ALA A 266 29.69 16.83 -25.44
N LYS A 267 28.63 16.27 -26.05
CA LYS A 267 28.59 15.94 -27.48
C LYS A 267 28.62 17.18 -28.37
N GLU A 268 27.85 18.20 -28.05
CA GLU A 268 27.85 19.49 -28.77
C GLU A 268 29.21 20.19 -28.64
N ALA A 269 29.81 20.19 -27.44
CA ALA A 269 31.14 20.75 -27.23
C ALA A 269 32.25 20.01 -28.00
N GLY A 270 32.13 18.70 -28.22
CA GLY A 270 33.03 17.93 -29.09
C GLY A 270 32.81 18.24 -30.57
N ARG A 271 31.55 18.36 -31.00
CA ARG A 271 31.20 18.71 -32.39
C ARG A 271 31.68 20.12 -32.76
N ALA A 272 31.60 21.08 -31.86
CA ALA A 272 32.11 22.44 -32.04
C ALA A 272 33.64 22.50 -32.15
N ARG A 273 34.36 21.52 -31.62
CA ARG A 273 35.82 21.40 -31.70
C ARG A 273 36.33 20.70 -32.97
N GLY A 274 35.43 20.12 -33.77
CA GLY A 274 35.78 19.40 -34.99
C GLY A 274 36.32 17.99 -34.76
N ASP A 275 36.09 17.43 -33.57
CA ASP A 275 36.57 16.09 -33.18
C ASP A 275 35.90 15.01 -34.04
N THR A 276 36.70 14.06 -34.55
CA THR A 276 36.17 12.91 -35.29
C THR A 276 35.44 11.94 -34.35
N ALA A 277 34.52 11.11 -34.89
CA ALA A 277 33.67 10.24 -34.08
C ALA A 277 34.45 9.30 -33.13
N GLU A 278 35.71 8.96 -33.45
CA GLU A 278 36.59 8.14 -32.60
C GLU A 278 37.09 8.90 -31.34
N ASP A 279 37.31 10.21 -31.43
CA ASP A 279 37.80 11.05 -30.33
C ASP A 279 36.69 11.33 -29.30
N ALA A 280 35.44 11.45 -29.76
CA ALA A 280 34.27 11.65 -28.91
C ALA A 280 33.95 10.42 -28.04
N GLU A 281 34.07 9.20 -28.58
CA GLU A 281 33.86 7.96 -27.81
C GLU A 281 34.95 7.73 -26.74
N ALA A 282 36.20 8.15 -27.01
CA ALA A 282 37.30 8.07 -26.04
C ALA A 282 37.10 9.03 -24.85
N ASN A 283 36.60 10.24 -25.10
CA ASN A 283 36.33 11.23 -24.05
C ASN A 283 35.14 10.86 -23.16
N VAL A 284 34.06 10.31 -23.71
CA VAL A 284 32.91 9.83 -22.93
C VAL A 284 33.31 8.67 -22.01
N ARG A 285 34.13 7.72 -22.48
CA ARG A 285 34.67 6.64 -21.63
C ARG A 285 35.58 7.14 -20.51
N THR A 286 36.29 8.24 -20.75
CA THR A 286 37.18 8.85 -19.74
C THR A 286 36.36 9.58 -18.68
N LEU A 287 35.33 10.34 -19.06
CA LEU A 287 34.40 10.99 -18.14
C LEU A 287 33.62 9.98 -17.29
N GLN A 288 33.20 8.84 -17.86
CA GLN A 288 32.54 7.76 -17.11
C GLN A 288 33.47 7.03 -16.12
N ARG A 289 34.79 7.07 -16.32
CA ARG A 289 35.77 6.54 -15.34
C ARG A 289 36.07 7.51 -14.20
N VAL A 290 35.99 8.81 -14.45
CA VAL A 290 36.27 9.86 -13.45
C VAL A 290 35.00 10.21 -12.65
N GLY A 291 33.80 10.01 -13.21
CA GLY A 291 32.51 10.17 -12.52
C GLY A 291 32.15 9.03 -11.55
N GLY A 292 33.03 8.04 -11.35
CA GLY A 292 32.93 7.12 -10.24
C GLY A 292 33.40 7.79 -8.96
N CYS A 293 32.50 8.46 -8.25
CA CYS A 293 32.75 8.89 -6.87
C CYS A 293 33.06 7.65 -6.01
N PRO A 294 34.02 7.70 -5.07
CA PRO A 294 34.20 6.67 -4.04
C PRO A 294 32.94 6.47 -3.19
#